data_AF-A0A972W3J6-F1
#
_entry.id   AF-A0A972W3J6-F1
#
_cell.length_a   1.000
_cell.length_b   1.000
_cell.length_c   1.000
_cell.angle_alpha   90.00
_cell.angle_beta   90.00
_cell.angle_gamma   90.00
#
_symmetry.space_group_name_H-M   'P 1'
#
loop_
_entity.id
_entity.type
_entity.pdbx_description
1 polymer ?
#
loop_
_entity_poly.entity_id
_entity_poly.type
_entity_poly.pdbx_seq_one_letter_code
_entity_poly.pdbx_strand_id
1 'polypeptide(L)' 'MKIGNFEISNKVFIIAELSANHNGDIDTAIKTIRAAKRAGADCIKFQTYTADT' A
#
# COMPACT_ATOMS: atom_id res chain seq x y z
N MET A 1 0.96 -19.39 4.81
CA MET A 1 0.63 -18.60 3.61
C MET A 1 1.66 -17.50 3.49
N LYS A 2 2.17 -17.26 2.28
CA LYS A 2 3.19 -16.25 2.02
C LYS A 2 2.67 -15.16 1.08
N ILE A 3 3.04 -13.91 1.37
CA ILE A 3 2.88 -12.76 0.47
C ILE A 3 4.27 -12.16 0.28
N GLY A 4 4.87 -12.37 -0.91
CA GLY A 4 6.27 -12.02 -1.14
C GLY A 4 7.19 -12.66 -0.10
N ASN A 5 7.89 -11.84 0.67
CA ASN A 5 8.82 -12.27 1.73
C ASN A 5 8.18 -12.40 3.12
N PHE A 6 6.86 -12.23 3.25
CA PHE A 6 6.16 -12.27 4.53
C PHE A 6 5.44 -13.61 4.73
N GLU A 7 5.71 -14.29 5.85
CA GLU A 7 4.90 -15.40 6.34
C GLU A 7 3.77 -14.85 7.23
N ILE A 8 2.52 -15.08 6.83
CA ILE A 8 1.34 -14.44 7.47
C ILE A 8 0.46 -15.41 8.25
N SER A 9 0.85 -16.69 8.36
CA SER A 9 0.02 -17.72 9.00
C SER A 9 -0.25 -17.45 10.49
N ASN A 10 0.69 -16.80 11.18
CA ASN A 10 0.65 -16.60 12.63
C ASN A 10 0.96 -15.15 13.04
N LYS A 11 0.86 -14.19 12.12
CA LYS A 11 1.15 -12.77 12.35
C LYS A 11 0.14 -11.91 11.60
N VAL A 12 -0.31 -10.83 12.23
CA VAL A 12 -1.10 -9.80 11.53
C VAL A 12 -0.23 -9.15 10.46
N PHE A 13 -0.75 -9.08 9.25
CA PHE A 13 -0.13 -8.42 8.11
C PHE A 13 -0.86 -7.12 7.81
N ILE A 14 -0.20 -5.99 8.01
CA ILE A 14 -0.83 -4.66 7.94
C ILE A 14 -0.67 -4.08 6.53
N ILE A 15 -1.80 -3.89 5.86
CA ILE A 15 -1.88 -3.25 4.54
C ILE A 15 -2.29 -1.79 4.73
N ALA A 16 -1.43 -0.86 4.35
CA ALA A 16 -1.80 0.54 4.24
C ALA A 16 -2.53 0.77 2.91
N GLU A 17 -3.80 1.16 2.97
CA GLU A 17 -4.60 1.44 1.79
C GLU A 17 -4.38 2.88 1.30
N LEU A 18 -3.79 3.04 0.10
CA LEU A 18 -3.64 4.35 -0.55
C LEU A 18 -4.75 4.59 -1.57
N SER A 19 -5.19 3.55 -2.30
CA SER A 19 -6.17 3.66 -3.40
C SER A 19 -5.79 4.77 -4.39
N ALA A 20 -6.70 5.71 -4.66
CA ALA A 20 -6.47 6.90 -5.49
C ALA A 20 -6.18 8.18 -4.67
N ASN A 21 -5.90 8.08 -3.36
CA ASN A 21 -5.70 9.25 -2.48
C ASN A 21 -4.45 10.10 -2.80
N HIS A 22 -3.64 9.67 -3.77
CA HIS A 22 -2.56 10.47 -4.34
C HIS A 22 -3.02 11.44 -5.44
N ASN A 23 -4.28 11.34 -5.90
CA ASN A 23 -4.87 12.23 -6.92
C ASN A 23 -4.03 12.37 -8.21
N GLY A 24 -3.33 11.31 -8.62
CA GLY A 24 -2.42 11.33 -9.77
C GLY A 24 -1.07 12.04 -9.52
N ASP A 25 -0.84 12.59 -8.33
CA ASP A 25 0.42 13.25 -7.97
C ASP A 25 1.44 12.24 -7.42
N ILE A 26 2.56 12.08 -8.14
CA ILE A 26 3.61 11.12 -7.80
C ILE A 26 4.31 11.47 -6.48
N ASP A 27 4.50 12.76 -6.19
CA ASP A 27 5.17 13.19 -4.97
C ASP A 27 4.34 12.88 -3.73
N THR A 28 3.02 13.07 -3.81
CA THR A 28 2.07 12.69 -2.77
C THR A 28 2.05 11.17 -2.58
N ALA A 29 2.09 10.38 -3.66
CA ALA A 29 2.20 8.93 -3.57
C ALA A 29 3.49 8.52 -2.82
N ILE A 30 4.64 9.07 -3.19
CA ILE A 30 5.94 8.78 -2.55
C ILE A 30 5.94 9.18 -1.08
N LYS A 31 5.43 10.38 -0.75
CA LYS A 31 5.32 10.86 0.64
C LYS A 31 4.45 9.93 1.48
N THR A 32 3.34 9.47 0.93
CA THR A 32 2.40 8.55 1.59
C THR A 32 3.02 7.17 1.79
N ILE A 33 3.72 6.62 0.79
CA ILE A 33 4.48 5.35 0.92
C ILE A 33 5.47 5.43 2.09
N ARG A 34 6.25 6.51 2.14
CA ARG A 34 7.23 6.71 3.22
C ARG A 34 6.55 6.83 4.58
N ALA A 35 5.41 7.51 4.67
CA ALA A 35 4.64 7.63 5.91
C ALA A 35 4.08 6.28 6.38
N ALA A 36 3.48 5.51 5.48
CA ALA A 36 2.97 4.16 5.77
C ALA A 36 4.07 3.24 6.30
N LYS A 37 5.26 3.27 5.67
CA LYS A 37 6.40 2.48 6.15
C LYS A 37 6.85 2.90 7.54
N ARG A 38 6.94 4.21 7.83
CA ARG A 38 7.29 4.73 9.16
C ARG A 38 6.25 4.35 10.22
N ALA A 39 4.97 4.26 9.84
CA ALA A 39 3.88 3.84 10.72
C ALA A 39 3.86 2.32 11.00
N GLY A 40 4.73 1.54 10.35
CA GLY A 40 4.84 0.10 10.58
C GLY A 40 3.99 -0.77 9.65
N ALA A 41 3.46 -0.21 8.56
CA ALA A 41 2.78 -1.03 7.55
C ALA A 41 3.75 -2.04 6.91
N ASP A 42 3.27 -3.27 6.68
CA ASP A 42 4.03 -4.32 6.03
C ASP A 42 4.00 -4.14 4.50
N CYS A 43 2.89 -3.64 3.95
CA CYS A 43 2.78 -3.26 2.55
C CYS A 43 1.89 -2.03 2.34
N ILE A 44 1.92 -1.52 1.10
CA ILE A 44 1.01 -0.49 0.63
C ILE A 44 0.22 -1.03 -0.57
N LYS A 45 -1.07 -0.69 -0.65
CA LYS A 45 -1.94 -1.11 -1.76
C LYS A 45 -2.42 0.09 -2.56
N PHE A 46 -2.25 -0.02 -3.87
CA PHE A 46 -2.80 0.90 -4.87
C PHE A 46 -4.04 0.32 -5.52
N GLN A 47 -4.92 1.20 -6.00
CA GLN A 47 -6.01 0.82 -6.88
C GLN A 47 -5.63 1.15 -8.31
N THR A 48 -5.73 0.18 -9.19
CA THR A 48 -5.63 0.39 -10.64
C THR A 48 -7.03 0.47 -11.19
N TYR A 49 -7.39 1.63 -11.76
CA TYR A 49 -8.67 1.87 -12.41
C TYR A 49 -8.44 2.75 -13.63
N THR A 50 -9.14 2.43 -14.71
CA THR A 50 -9.26 3.27 -15.89
C THR A 50 -10.74 3.55 -16.08
N ALA A 51 -11.13 4.80 -16.39
CA ALA A 51 -12.54 5.17 -16.47
C ALA A 51 -13.36 4.28 -17.43
N ASP A 52 -12.69 3.70 -18.42
CA ASP A 52 -13.25 2.92 -19.51
C ASP A 52 -13.41 1.42 -19.21
N THR A 53 -13.04 0.95 -18.02
CA THR A 53 -13.17 -0.47 -17.57
C THR A 53 -13.41 -0.57 -16.07
#